data_AF-A0A540WHU1-F1
#
_entry.id   AF-A0A540WHU1-F1
#
_cell.length_a   1.000
_cell.length_b   1.000
_cell.length_c   1.000
_cell.angle_alpha   90.00
_cell.angle_beta   90.00
_cell.angle_gamma   90.00
#
_symmetry.space_group_name_H-M   'P 1'
#
loop_
_entity.id
_entity.type
_entity.pdbx_description
1 polymer ?
#
loop_
_entity_poly.entity_id
_entity_poly.type
_entity_poly.pdbx_seq_one_letter_code
_entity_poly.pdbx_strand_id
1 'polypeptide(L)'
;VGRREALEEATLVVHKLHGTAGSYGFTEVSLSAGRLEDVLRSAKDVSRLDWGVVDAAFRELARTASVPVKSARKEGPAAVLPTEGVLLVVDEDARVLAEAERLGRAHVVRVLPARTASEAVAVARKQWVDGVLIHMHLGGEMGGIQAAHQLRSVEGLGSLPLGFTEAAGGLEDRVAAAHAGASLFLPRPFTAQDFAAAAERMVAARRPERARVLVVDDDPEAIAALVHSLASEQVEVVGLGDAHQLMEALAEHRPDLLLLDVQMPGPSGFDLCRILRSTPAWQELPVLLITAHLGLEFRLAAFQAGADDYISKPVLKEELRARVQARLERARLSRERAERDALTGLLLRRPFIEGLRARLSEAQRQQRPLALCFLDVDHFKRVNDRYGHLAGDRVLTRLGRLLGARFR
;
A
#
# COMPACT_ATOMS: atom_id res chain seq x y z
N VAL A 1 44.90 26.36 6.92
CA VAL A 1 43.91 25.79 5.97
C VAL A 1 43.06 24.73 6.68
N GLY A 2 43.62 23.60 7.13
CA GLY A 2 42.82 22.51 7.75
C GLY A 2 42.02 22.80 9.03
N ARG A 3 42.25 23.92 9.75
CA ARG A 3 41.43 24.30 10.92
C ARG A 3 40.09 24.94 10.53
N ARG A 4 40.01 25.55 9.35
CA ARG A 4 38.80 26.24 8.87
C ARG A 4 37.81 25.25 8.27
N GLU A 5 38.32 24.32 7.47
CA GLU A 5 37.54 23.20 6.91
C GLU A 5 36.94 22.33 8.03
N ALA A 6 37.70 22.01 9.06
CA ALA A 6 37.19 21.26 10.21
C ALA A 6 36.08 21.99 10.99
N LEU A 7 36.13 23.33 11.06
CA LEU A 7 35.09 24.13 11.70
C LEU A 7 33.82 24.18 10.85
N GLU A 8 33.97 24.32 9.53
CA GLU A 8 32.85 24.27 8.58
C GLU A 8 32.17 22.90 8.59
N GLU A 9 32.94 21.82 8.59
CA GLU A 9 32.44 20.44 8.72
C GLU A 9 31.71 20.22 10.05
N ALA A 10 32.31 20.64 11.18
CA ALA A 10 31.68 20.53 12.48
C ALA A 10 30.36 21.32 12.55
N THR A 11 30.31 22.53 11.97
CA THR A 11 29.09 23.34 11.92
C THR A 11 28.01 22.66 11.10
N LEU A 12 28.37 22.04 9.97
CA LEU A 12 27.45 21.32 9.10
C LEU A 12 26.87 20.08 9.78
N VAL A 13 27.70 19.29 10.46
CA VAL A 13 27.26 18.10 11.21
C VAL A 13 26.34 18.48 12.36
N VAL A 14 26.67 19.53 13.12
CA VAL A 14 25.84 19.97 14.25
C VAL A 14 24.52 20.56 13.77
N HIS A 15 24.52 21.31 12.66
CA HIS A 15 23.29 21.81 12.04
C HIS A 15 22.38 20.68 11.55
N LYS A 16 22.94 19.67 10.87
CA LYS A 16 22.22 18.46 10.48
C LYS A 16 21.62 17.75 11.70
N LEU A 17 22.39 17.59 12.78
CA LEU A 17 21.94 16.92 13.99
C LEU A 17 20.82 17.70 14.70
N HIS A 18 20.92 19.03 14.77
CA HIS A 18 19.89 19.91 15.32
C HIS A 18 18.54 19.73 14.60
N GLY A 19 18.56 19.78 13.26
CA GLY A 19 17.34 19.62 12.44
C GLY A 19 16.78 18.20 12.42
N THR A 20 17.64 17.18 12.26
CA THR A 20 17.21 15.77 12.21
C THR A 20 16.65 15.30 13.55
N ALA A 21 17.35 15.55 14.67
CA ALA A 21 16.88 15.14 16.00
C ALA A 21 15.50 15.73 16.33
N GLY A 22 15.24 16.99 15.94
CA GLY A 22 13.93 17.63 16.12
C GLY A 22 12.84 16.94 15.30
N SER A 23 13.14 16.60 14.04
CA SER A 23 12.21 15.93 13.13
C SER A 23 11.85 14.50 13.56
N TYR A 24 12.75 13.81 14.28
CA TYR A 24 12.53 12.47 14.83
C TYR A 24 11.95 12.47 16.27
N GLY A 25 11.60 13.63 16.82
CA GLY A 25 11.01 13.75 18.16
C GLY A 25 12.00 13.71 19.32
N PHE A 26 13.30 13.72 19.05
CA PHE A 26 14.37 13.80 20.05
C PHE A 26 14.62 15.26 20.46
N THR A 27 13.62 15.88 21.09
CA THR A 27 13.60 17.31 21.42
C THR A 27 14.82 17.76 22.24
N GLU A 28 15.23 16.97 23.23
CA GLU A 28 16.40 17.31 24.06
C GLU A 28 17.72 17.24 23.30
N VAL A 29 17.88 16.26 22.39
CA VAL A 29 19.07 16.13 21.54
C VAL A 29 19.12 17.29 20.55
N SER A 30 17.98 17.66 19.97
CA SER A 30 17.87 18.82 19.08
C SER A 30 18.26 20.12 19.80
N LEU A 31 17.72 20.38 20.99
CA LEU A 31 18.05 21.58 21.77
C LEU A 31 19.53 21.63 22.14
N SER A 32 20.11 20.50 22.57
CA SER A 32 21.54 20.41 22.90
C SER A 32 22.44 20.62 21.66
N ALA A 33 22.04 20.09 20.50
CA ALA A 33 22.75 20.32 19.25
C ALA A 33 22.65 21.79 18.80
N GLY A 34 21.49 22.43 18.97
CA GLY A 34 21.31 23.86 18.67
C GLY A 34 22.21 24.76 19.52
N ARG A 35 22.37 24.46 20.82
CA ARG A 35 23.33 25.18 21.69
C ARG A 35 24.76 25.06 21.19
N LEU A 36 25.18 23.87 20.76
CA LEU A 36 26.51 23.67 20.17
C LEU A 36 26.64 24.42 18.84
N GLU A 37 25.58 24.46 18.04
CA GLU A 37 25.55 25.19 16.77
C GLU A 37 25.76 26.69 16.96
N ASP A 38 25.08 27.29 17.95
CA ASP A 38 25.21 28.71 18.28
C ASP A 38 26.65 29.06 18.71
N VAL A 39 27.29 28.19 19.51
CA VAL A 39 28.68 28.36 19.92
C VAL A 39 29.61 28.34 18.70
N LEU A 40 29.43 27.39 17.78
CA LEU A 40 30.24 27.27 16.57
C LEU A 40 30.02 28.45 15.60
N ARG A 41 28.78 28.90 15.44
CA ARG A 41 28.43 30.05 14.56
C ARG A 41 28.88 31.40 15.11
N SER A 42 28.95 31.55 16.44
CA SER A 42 29.35 32.82 17.08
C SER A 42 30.79 33.24 16.73
N ALA A 43 31.63 32.29 16.33
CA ALA A 43 33.01 32.54 15.97
C ALA A 43 33.20 32.63 14.45
N LYS A 44 33.48 33.85 13.96
CA LYS A 44 33.85 34.10 12.56
C LYS A 44 35.26 33.57 12.18
N ASP A 45 36.07 33.19 13.18
CA ASP A 45 37.42 32.66 13.01
C ASP A 45 37.75 31.66 14.14
N VAL A 46 38.40 30.55 13.77
CA VAL A 46 38.82 29.45 14.66
C VAL A 46 39.71 29.95 15.80
N SER A 47 40.46 31.03 15.56
CA SER A 47 41.34 31.67 16.54
C SER A 47 40.61 32.32 17.72
N ARG A 48 39.30 32.56 17.58
CA ARG A 48 38.44 33.21 18.59
C ARG A 48 37.44 32.27 19.25
N LEU A 49 37.46 30.98 18.92
CA LEU A 49 36.64 29.98 19.58
C LEU A 49 37.18 29.67 20.98
N ASP A 50 36.29 29.74 21.96
CA ASP A 50 36.54 29.17 23.28
C ASP A 50 36.32 27.65 23.22
N TRP A 51 37.43 26.92 23.07
CA TRP A 51 37.41 25.46 23.01
C TRP A 51 36.90 24.80 24.29
N GLY A 52 36.95 25.49 25.44
CA GLY A 52 36.36 25.00 26.68
C GLY A 52 34.83 24.98 26.61
N VAL A 53 34.23 26.00 26.02
CA VAL A 53 32.77 26.08 25.80
C VAL A 53 32.32 25.06 24.76
N VAL A 54 33.09 24.88 23.68
CA VAL A 54 32.81 23.87 22.65
C VAL A 54 32.85 22.45 23.23
N ASP A 55 33.89 22.10 24.00
CA ASP A 55 34.02 20.78 24.62
C ASP A 55 32.90 20.53 25.65
N ALA A 56 32.53 21.54 26.43
CA ALA A 56 31.41 21.44 27.37
C ALA A 56 30.07 21.15 26.66
N ALA A 57 29.76 21.91 25.60
CA ALA A 57 28.55 21.73 24.81
C ALA A 57 28.53 20.36 24.08
N PHE A 58 29.68 19.92 23.57
CA PHE A 58 29.81 18.60 22.96
C PHE A 58 29.59 17.46 23.97
N ARG A 59 30.18 17.55 25.17
CA ARG A 59 29.97 16.54 26.24
C ARG A 59 28.54 16.52 26.77
N GLU A 60 27.85 17.65 26.75
CA GLU A 60 26.43 17.72 27.09
C GLU A 60 25.56 17.04 26.04
N LEU A 61 25.80 17.34 24.76
CA LEU A 61 25.14 16.67 23.63
C LEU A 61 25.38 15.16 23.65
N ALA A 62 26.62 14.72 23.86
CA ALA A 62 26.98 13.31 23.94
C ALA A 62 26.26 12.59 25.09
N ARG A 63 26.13 13.23 26.26
CA ARG A 63 25.36 12.68 27.40
C ARG A 63 23.88 12.59 27.10
N THR A 64 23.31 13.61 26.45
CA THR A 64 21.90 13.64 26.05
C THR A 64 21.58 12.57 25.00
N ALA A 65 22.49 12.37 24.04
CA ALA A 65 22.36 11.34 23.00
C ALA A 65 22.63 9.92 23.51
N SER A 66 23.25 9.76 24.68
CA SER A 66 23.55 8.47 25.31
C SER A 66 22.38 7.87 26.12
N VAL A 67 21.20 8.49 26.09
CA VAL A 67 20.00 7.89 26.68
C VAL A 67 19.63 6.65 25.87
N PRO A 68 19.46 5.47 26.50
CA PRO A 68 19.08 4.27 25.78
C PRO A 68 17.74 4.50 25.10
N VAL A 69 17.75 4.50 23.77
CA VAL A 69 16.55 4.35 22.96
C VAL A 69 15.90 3.08 23.46
N LYS A 70 14.77 3.19 24.18
CA LYS A 70 13.89 2.04 24.38
C LYS A 70 13.58 1.59 22.96
N SER A 71 14.20 0.47 22.56
CA SER A 71 13.97 -0.14 21.27
C SER A 71 12.47 -0.15 21.08
N ALA A 72 11.98 0.49 20.01
CA ALA A 72 10.65 0.19 19.50
C ALA A 72 10.53 -1.33 19.56
N ARG A 73 9.47 -1.82 20.24
CA ARG A 73 9.19 -3.26 20.35
C ARG A 73 9.60 -3.87 19.02
N LYS A 74 10.53 -4.82 19.01
CA LYS A 74 10.76 -5.67 17.85
C LYS A 74 9.37 -6.19 17.47
N GLU A 75 8.78 -5.61 16.43
CA GLU A 75 7.71 -6.27 15.71
C GLU A 75 8.30 -7.65 15.44
N GLY A 76 7.59 -8.68 15.91
CA GLY A 76 8.02 -10.05 15.73
C GLY A 76 8.33 -10.29 14.25
N PRO A 77 9.12 -11.34 13.93
CA PRO A 77 9.36 -11.69 12.53
C PRO A 77 8.03 -11.63 11.76
N ALA A 78 7.99 -10.81 10.70
CA ALA A 78 6.81 -10.56 9.89
C ALA A 78 6.13 -11.90 9.63
N ALA A 79 4.86 -12.01 10.02
CA ALA A 79 4.15 -13.27 9.92
C ALA A 79 4.22 -13.71 8.45
N VAL A 80 4.80 -14.89 8.19
CA VAL A 80 4.84 -15.44 6.83
C VAL A 80 3.40 -15.61 6.38
N LEU A 81 2.97 -14.75 5.45
CA LEU A 81 1.61 -14.77 4.95
C LEU A 81 1.36 -16.15 4.30
N PRO A 82 0.24 -16.82 4.62
CA PRO A 82 -0.11 -18.08 3.97
C PRO A 82 -0.16 -17.89 2.45
N THR A 83 0.30 -18.85 1.65
CA THR A 83 0.25 -18.74 0.18
C THR A 83 -1.18 -18.81 -0.38
N GLU A 84 -2.11 -19.37 0.40
CA GLU A 84 -3.55 -19.39 0.13
C GLU A 84 -4.29 -18.29 0.91
N GLY A 85 -5.39 -17.78 0.37
CA GLY A 85 -6.27 -16.86 1.10
C GLY A 85 -6.94 -17.58 2.26
N VAL A 86 -7.13 -16.93 3.40
CA VAL A 86 -7.72 -17.51 4.61
C VAL A 86 -8.99 -16.74 4.99
N LEU A 87 -10.14 -17.39 4.97
CA LEU A 87 -11.39 -16.79 5.46
C LEU A 87 -11.83 -17.43 6.76
N LEU A 88 -12.33 -16.61 7.69
CA LEU A 88 -13.03 -17.08 8.88
C LEU A 88 -14.54 -16.99 8.63
N VAL A 89 -15.23 -18.12 8.72
CA VAL A 89 -16.69 -18.20 8.54
C VAL A 89 -17.32 -18.51 9.89
N VAL A 90 -18.21 -17.62 10.34
CA VAL A 90 -18.85 -17.68 11.65
C VAL A 90 -20.33 -17.97 11.46
N ASP A 91 -20.73 -19.21 11.71
CA ASP A 91 -22.12 -19.67 11.62
C ASP A 91 -22.34 -20.81 12.63
N GLU A 92 -23.50 -20.82 13.26
CA GLU A 92 -23.88 -21.83 14.25
C GLU A 92 -24.32 -23.15 13.60
N ASP A 93 -24.77 -23.09 12.33
CA ASP A 93 -25.11 -24.26 11.53
C ASP A 93 -23.87 -24.95 10.95
N ALA A 94 -23.59 -26.15 11.47
CA ALA A 94 -22.48 -26.99 11.02
C ALA A 94 -22.55 -27.37 9.52
N ARG A 95 -23.75 -27.40 8.92
CA ARG A 95 -23.92 -27.68 7.49
C ARG A 95 -23.43 -26.52 6.63
N VAL A 96 -23.72 -25.29 7.05
CA VAL A 96 -23.26 -24.08 6.37
C VAL A 96 -21.73 -23.97 6.45
N LEU A 97 -21.16 -24.26 7.62
CA LEU A 97 -19.70 -24.31 7.79
C LEU A 97 -19.04 -25.36 6.91
N ALA A 98 -19.57 -26.59 6.88
CA ALA A 98 -19.06 -27.66 6.03
C ALA A 98 -19.15 -27.31 4.54
N GLU A 99 -20.23 -26.65 4.11
CA GLU A 99 -20.37 -26.18 2.74
C GLU A 99 -19.39 -25.06 2.42
N ALA A 100 -19.21 -24.08 3.31
CA ALA A 100 -18.23 -23.01 3.13
C ALA A 100 -16.81 -23.58 3.02
N GLU A 101 -16.44 -24.56 3.84
CA GLU A 101 -15.14 -25.25 3.73
C GLU A 101 -14.98 -25.97 2.40
N ARG A 102 -16.01 -26.69 1.94
CA ARG A 102 -16.00 -27.37 0.65
C ARG A 102 -15.82 -26.39 -0.50
N LEU A 103 -16.53 -25.25 -0.46
CA LEU A 103 -16.42 -24.18 -1.45
C LEU A 103 -15.05 -23.50 -1.42
N GLY A 104 -14.49 -23.26 -0.22
CA GLY A 104 -13.15 -22.70 -0.07
C GLY A 104 -12.07 -23.57 -0.70
N ARG A 105 -12.07 -24.89 -0.42
CA ARG A 105 -11.12 -25.84 -1.00
C ARG A 105 -11.18 -25.85 -2.53
N ALA A 106 -12.36 -25.72 -3.12
CA ALA A 106 -12.54 -25.65 -4.57
C ALA A 106 -11.95 -24.36 -5.20
N HIS A 107 -11.71 -23.30 -4.42
CA HIS A 107 -11.24 -22.00 -4.91
C HIS A 107 -9.87 -21.59 -4.35
N VAL A 108 -9.12 -22.50 -3.70
CA VAL A 108 -7.79 -22.22 -3.09
C VAL A 108 -7.89 -21.13 -2.03
N VAL A 109 -8.95 -21.19 -1.24
CA VAL A 109 -9.16 -20.37 -0.05
C VAL A 109 -9.38 -21.31 1.12
N ARG A 110 -8.53 -21.22 2.14
CA ARG A 110 -8.69 -21.97 3.37
C ARG A 110 -9.77 -21.32 4.22
N VAL A 111 -10.78 -22.11 4.58
CA VAL A 111 -11.84 -21.66 5.48
C VAL A 111 -11.54 -22.16 6.88
N LEU A 112 -11.65 -21.24 7.84
CA LEU A 112 -11.59 -21.51 9.26
C LEU A 112 -13.03 -21.39 9.79
N PRO A 113 -13.64 -22.47 10.30
CA PRO A 113 -14.97 -22.41 10.88
C PRO A 113 -14.91 -21.82 12.29
N ALA A 114 -15.95 -21.10 12.69
CA ALA A 114 -16.26 -20.80 14.08
C ALA A 114 -17.78 -20.80 14.28
N ARG A 115 -18.24 -21.29 15.44
CA ARG A 115 -19.67 -21.38 15.76
C ARG A 115 -20.16 -20.25 16.65
N THR A 116 -19.23 -19.50 17.24
CA THR A 116 -19.54 -18.40 18.17
C THR A 116 -18.58 -17.23 17.96
N ALA A 117 -18.98 -16.05 18.41
CA ALA A 117 -18.12 -14.85 18.40
C ALA A 117 -16.80 -15.07 19.16
N SER A 118 -16.87 -15.70 20.33
CA SER A 118 -15.70 -15.99 21.16
C SER A 118 -14.71 -16.93 20.46
N GLU A 119 -15.22 -17.95 19.77
CA GLU A 119 -14.40 -18.86 18.96
C GLU A 119 -13.76 -18.14 17.78
N ALA A 120 -14.53 -17.28 17.09
CA ALA A 120 -14.03 -16.47 15.99
C ALA A 120 -12.86 -15.58 16.41
N VAL A 121 -12.99 -14.90 17.56
CA VAL A 121 -11.91 -14.09 18.15
C VAL A 121 -10.70 -14.95 18.51
N ALA A 122 -10.92 -16.10 19.14
CA ALA A 122 -9.84 -17.01 19.51
C ALA A 122 -9.07 -17.53 18.28
N VAL A 123 -9.77 -17.82 17.19
CA VAL A 123 -9.19 -18.21 15.90
C VAL A 123 -8.37 -17.06 15.31
N ALA A 124 -8.96 -15.87 15.20
CA ALA A 124 -8.30 -14.71 14.59
C ALA A 124 -7.08 -14.21 15.38
N ARG A 125 -6.98 -14.52 16.68
CA ARG A 125 -5.78 -14.25 17.50
C ARG A 125 -4.65 -15.26 17.31
N LYS A 126 -4.96 -16.48 16.89
CA LYS A 126 -3.98 -17.58 16.77
C LYS A 126 -3.38 -17.68 15.37
N GLN A 127 -4.08 -17.22 14.35
CA GLN A 127 -3.66 -17.34 12.96
C GLN A 127 -4.15 -16.17 12.12
N TRP A 128 -3.41 -15.89 11.04
CA TRP A 128 -3.79 -14.88 10.07
C TRP A 128 -5.12 -15.24 9.39
N VAL A 129 -5.94 -14.23 9.18
CA VAL A 129 -7.20 -14.30 8.44
C VAL A 129 -7.14 -13.19 7.40
N ASP A 130 -7.86 -13.28 6.29
CA ASP A 130 -7.95 -12.27 5.24
C ASP A 130 -9.34 -11.62 5.17
N GLY A 131 -10.36 -12.32 5.65
CA GLY A 131 -11.71 -11.77 5.76
C GLY A 131 -12.59 -12.60 6.67
N VAL A 132 -13.69 -12.02 7.11
CA VAL A 132 -14.66 -12.65 8.00
C VAL A 132 -16.06 -12.60 7.39
N LEU A 133 -16.70 -13.76 7.24
CA LEU A 133 -18.11 -13.89 6.93
C LEU A 133 -18.86 -14.30 8.20
N ILE A 134 -19.82 -13.49 8.64
CA ILE A 134 -20.59 -13.74 9.88
C ILE A 134 -22.07 -13.91 9.53
N HIS A 135 -22.71 -14.93 10.09
CA HIS A 135 -24.17 -15.02 10.11
C HIS A 135 -24.75 -13.83 10.89
N MET A 136 -25.63 -13.05 10.27
CA MET A 136 -26.22 -11.83 10.86
C MET A 136 -26.88 -12.09 12.22
N HIS A 137 -27.65 -13.17 12.34
CA HIS A 137 -28.40 -13.53 13.55
C HIS A 137 -27.70 -14.61 14.40
N LEU A 138 -26.36 -14.61 14.42
CA LEU A 138 -25.56 -15.53 15.23
C LEU A 138 -25.94 -15.42 16.72
N GLY A 139 -26.53 -16.47 17.29
CA GLY A 139 -26.89 -16.58 18.71
C GLY A 139 -28.13 -15.78 19.11
N GLY A 140 -28.90 -15.27 18.14
CA GLY A 140 -30.09 -14.44 18.36
C GLY A 140 -30.09 -13.14 17.57
N GLU A 141 -31.03 -12.23 17.90
CA GLU A 141 -31.12 -10.91 17.25
C GLU A 141 -29.83 -10.11 17.44
N MET A 142 -29.29 -9.56 16.34
CA MET A 142 -28.08 -8.72 16.32
C MET A 142 -26.77 -9.40 16.74
N GLY A 143 -26.75 -10.70 17.06
CA GLY A 143 -25.54 -11.33 17.61
C GLY A 143 -24.38 -11.42 16.62
N GLY A 144 -24.64 -11.47 15.31
CA GLY A 144 -23.60 -11.33 14.30
C GLY A 144 -22.96 -9.95 14.28
N ILE A 145 -23.74 -8.89 14.50
CA ILE A 145 -23.22 -7.50 14.57
C ILE A 145 -22.37 -7.32 15.82
N GLN A 146 -22.77 -7.90 16.95
CA GLN A 146 -21.95 -7.90 18.16
C GLN A 146 -20.63 -8.65 17.94
N ALA A 147 -20.65 -9.79 17.25
CA ALA A 147 -19.45 -10.52 16.88
C ALA A 147 -18.51 -9.69 15.99
N ALA A 148 -19.05 -8.93 15.04
CA ALA A 148 -18.28 -8.00 14.21
C ALA A 148 -17.56 -6.93 15.05
N HIS A 149 -18.26 -6.30 15.99
CA HIS A 149 -17.67 -5.31 16.90
C HIS A 149 -16.59 -5.93 17.80
N GLN A 150 -16.79 -7.14 18.32
CA GLN A 150 -15.79 -7.85 19.11
C GLN A 150 -14.54 -8.19 18.31
N LEU A 151 -14.68 -8.60 17.04
CA LEU A 151 -13.53 -8.86 16.17
C LEU A 151 -12.75 -7.59 15.87
N ARG A 152 -13.45 -6.47 15.59
CA ARG A 152 -12.80 -5.18 15.31
C ARG A 152 -12.11 -4.55 16.53
N SER A 153 -12.54 -4.85 17.75
CA SER A 153 -11.90 -4.34 18.97
C SER A 153 -10.60 -5.07 19.33
N VAL A 154 -10.28 -6.17 18.64
CA VAL A 154 -8.97 -6.84 18.76
C VAL A 154 -7.92 -6.03 18.01
N GLU A 155 -6.79 -5.79 18.68
CA GLU A 155 -5.62 -5.12 18.10
C GLU A 155 -5.18 -5.82 16.79
N GLY A 156 -5.01 -5.04 15.71
CA GLY A 156 -4.65 -5.56 14.38
C GLY A 156 -5.81 -6.08 13.53
N LEU A 157 -7.04 -6.16 14.05
CA LEU A 157 -8.23 -6.60 13.30
C LEU A 157 -9.22 -5.47 12.99
N GLY A 158 -8.93 -4.24 13.39
CA GLY A 158 -9.82 -3.07 13.19
C GLY A 158 -10.18 -2.80 11.73
N SER A 159 -9.32 -3.17 10.77
CA SER A 159 -9.50 -3.00 9.32
C SER A 159 -9.84 -4.30 8.57
N LEU A 160 -10.11 -5.40 9.29
CA LEU A 160 -10.52 -6.69 8.73
C LEU A 160 -11.71 -6.53 7.77
N PRO A 161 -11.59 -6.94 6.48
CA PRO A 161 -12.74 -7.05 5.58
C PRO A 161 -13.80 -7.96 6.18
N LEU A 162 -14.99 -7.41 6.36
CA LEU A 162 -16.10 -8.06 7.03
C LEU A 162 -17.29 -8.18 6.09
N GLY A 163 -17.99 -9.30 6.15
CA GLY A 163 -19.22 -9.53 5.43
C GLY A 163 -20.24 -10.28 6.26
N PHE A 164 -21.51 -10.09 5.93
CA PHE A 164 -22.62 -10.78 6.59
C PHE A 164 -23.31 -11.77 5.66
N THR A 165 -23.83 -12.87 6.21
CA THR A 165 -24.69 -13.83 5.52
C THR A 165 -26.10 -13.82 6.12
N GLU A 166 -27.14 -13.78 5.26
CA GLU A 166 -28.55 -13.85 5.70
C GLU A 166 -29.49 -14.44 4.63
N ALA A 167 -30.50 -15.23 5.02
CA ALA A 167 -31.43 -15.93 4.15
C ALA A 167 -32.45 -15.01 3.46
N ALA A 168 -32.93 -13.99 4.16
CA ALA A 168 -33.89 -13.01 3.64
C ALA A 168 -33.45 -11.60 4.07
N GLY A 169 -32.25 -11.19 3.65
CA GLY A 169 -31.68 -9.89 4.04
C GLY A 169 -32.53 -8.72 3.55
N GLY A 170 -33.36 -8.20 4.43
CA GLY A 170 -34.17 -7.01 4.21
C GLY A 170 -33.30 -5.75 4.11
N LEU A 171 -33.93 -4.61 3.79
CA LEU A 171 -33.23 -3.33 3.79
C LEU A 171 -32.63 -3.01 5.17
N GLU A 172 -33.34 -3.36 6.25
CA GLU A 172 -32.92 -3.12 7.63
C GLU A 172 -31.64 -3.87 7.99
N ASP A 173 -31.56 -5.17 7.68
CA ASP A 173 -30.34 -5.98 7.89
C ASP A 173 -29.14 -5.41 7.14
N ARG A 174 -29.35 -4.95 5.91
CA ARG A 174 -28.28 -4.38 5.08
C ARG A 174 -27.77 -3.06 5.64
N VAL A 175 -28.66 -2.22 6.17
CA VAL A 175 -28.29 -0.97 6.85
C VAL A 175 -27.52 -1.27 8.13
N ALA A 176 -27.98 -2.24 8.93
CA ALA A 176 -27.30 -2.64 10.16
C ALA A 176 -25.90 -3.23 9.88
N ALA A 177 -25.78 -4.08 8.86
CA ALA A 177 -24.50 -4.59 8.37
C ALA A 177 -23.55 -3.45 7.94
N ALA A 178 -24.05 -2.47 7.19
CA ALA A 178 -23.26 -1.33 6.75
C ALA A 178 -22.75 -0.48 7.93
N HIS A 179 -23.58 -0.22 8.94
CA HIS A 179 -23.18 0.47 10.17
C HIS A 179 -22.12 -0.30 10.97
N ALA A 180 -22.13 -1.64 10.92
CA ALA A 180 -21.08 -2.48 11.49
C ALA A 180 -19.78 -2.52 10.64
N GLY A 181 -19.74 -1.75 9.55
CA GLY A 181 -18.60 -1.66 8.64
C GLY A 181 -18.48 -2.87 7.70
N ALA A 182 -19.57 -3.54 7.36
CA ALA A 182 -19.54 -4.62 6.38
C ALA A 182 -19.18 -4.10 5.00
N SER A 183 -18.20 -4.75 4.38
CA SER A 183 -17.78 -4.52 2.98
C SER A 183 -18.61 -5.34 1.97
N LEU A 184 -19.36 -6.34 2.45
CA LEU A 184 -20.20 -7.21 1.63
C LEU A 184 -21.36 -7.84 2.41
N PHE A 185 -22.39 -8.26 1.69
CA PHE A 185 -23.56 -8.92 2.21
C PHE A 185 -23.96 -10.06 1.26
N LEU A 186 -23.93 -11.30 1.75
CA LEU A 186 -24.19 -12.52 0.99
C LEU A 186 -25.58 -13.08 1.32
N PRO A 187 -26.44 -13.32 0.32
CA PRO A 187 -27.71 -14.01 0.56
C PRO A 187 -27.45 -15.49 0.89
N ARG A 188 -28.27 -16.07 1.75
CA ARG A 188 -28.33 -17.51 1.98
C ARG A 188 -29.54 -18.14 1.27
N PRO A 189 -29.41 -19.35 0.72
CA PRO A 189 -28.16 -20.09 0.54
C PRO A 189 -27.23 -19.37 -0.46
N PHE A 190 -25.95 -19.24 -0.11
CA PHE A 190 -24.97 -18.66 -1.03
C PHE A 190 -24.50 -19.72 -2.01
N THR A 191 -24.34 -19.33 -3.28
CA THR A 191 -23.79 -20.24 -4.29
C THR A 191 -22.26 -20.31 -4.19
N ALA A 192 -21.67 -21.30 -4.86
CA ALA A 192 -20.22 -21.38 -5.03
C ALA A 192 -19.62 -20.08 -5.60
N GLN A 193 -20.36 -19.41 -6.51
CA GLN A 193 -19.91 -18.17 -7.15
C GLN A 193 -19.98 -16.98 -6.19
N ASP A 194 -21.06 -16.86 -5.43
CA ASP A 194 -21.21 -15.78 -4.45
C ASP A 194 -20.12 -15.86 -3.37
N PHE A 195 -19.85 -17.08 -2.88
CA PHE A 195 -18.79 -17.33 -1.91
C PHE A 195 -17.40 -17.02 -2.47
N ALA A 196 -17.11 -17.46 -3.71
CA ALA A 196 -15.82 -17.19 -4.34
C ALA A 196 -15.58 -15.70 -4.56
N ALA A 197 -16.58 -14.96 -5.07
CA ALA A 197 -16.49 -13.51 -5.27
C ALA A 197 -16.33 -12.75 -3.94
N ALA A 198 -17.00 -13.19 -2.88
CA ALA A 198 -16.81 -12.65 -1.54
C ALA A 198 -15.37 -12.86 -1.05
N ALA A 199 -14.86 -14.09 -1.20
CA ALA A 199 -13.52 -14.46 -0.79
C ALA A 199 -12.44 -13.70 -1.54
N GLU A 200 -12.54 -13.61 -2.86
CA GLU A 200 -11.59 -12.87 -3.70
C GLU A 200 -11.54 -11.40 -3.30
N ARG A 201 -12.71 -10.75 -3.13
CA ARG A 201 -12.77 -9.33 -2.71
C ARG A 201 -12.18 -9.11 -1.32
N MET A 202 -12.46 -10.00 -0.37
CA MET A 202 -11.90 -9.91 0.99
C MET A 202 -10.38 -10.12 1.00
N VAL A 203 -9.90 -11.14 0.29
CA VAL A 203 -8.46 -11.44 0.18
C VAL A 203 -7.73 -10.30 -0.52
N ALA A 204 -8.24 -9.79 -1.64
CA ALA A 204 -7.64 -8.66 -2.36
C ALA A 204 -7.71 -7.33 -1.61
N ALA A 205 -8.66 -7.17 -0.68
CA ALA A 205 -8.75 -6.01 0.20
C ALA A 205 -7.74 -6.09 1.35
N ARG A 206 -7.50 -7.28 1.91
CA ARG A 206 -6.58 -7.48 3.03
C ARG A 206 -5.12 -7.67 2.61
N ARG A 207 -4.91 -8.24 1.42
CA ARG A 207 -3.60 -8.48 0.82
C ARG A 207 -3.47 -7.64 -0.45
N PRO A 208 -3.22 -6.32 -0.34
CA PRO A 208 -2.63 -5.64 -1.47
C PRO A 208 -1.31 -6.35 -1.79
N GLU A 209 -1.01 -6.59 -3.07
CA GLU A 209 0.39 -6.84 -3.46
C GLU A 209 1.25 -5.75 -2.80
N ARG A 210 2.42 -6.11 -2.26
CA ARG A 210 3.30 -5.12 -1.62
C ARG A 210 3.50 -3.96 -2.58
N ALA A 211 3.01 -2.78 -2.21
CA ALA A 211 3.16 -1.61 -3.03
C ALA A 211 4.65 -1.29 -3.12
N ARG A 212 5.17 -1.18 -4.33
CA ARG A 212 6.59 -0.86 -4.54
C ARG A 212 6.75 0.64 -4.68
N VAL A 213 7.54 1.24 -3.80
CA VAL A 213 7.87 2.66 -3.84
C VAL A 213 9.34 2.78 -4.23
N LEU A 214 9.62 3.50 -5.32
CA LEU A 214 10.99 3.87 -5.67
C LEU A 214 11.28 5.26 -5.11
N VAL A 215 12.39 5.41 -4.39
CA VAL A 215 12.89 6.67 -3.85
C VAL A 215 14.14 7.07 -4.61
N VAL A 216 14.18 8.30 -5.09
CA VAL A 216 15.35 8.87 -5.79
C VAL A 216 15.75 10.15 -5.09
N ASP A 217 16.94 10.15 -4.50
CA ASP A 217 17.55 11.29 -3.81
C ASP A 217 19.08 11.05 -3.82
N ASP A 218 19.91 12.06 -4.04
CA ASP A 218 21.37 11.91 -4.07
C ASP A 218 22.00 11.82 -2.67
N ASP A 219 21.25 12.17 -1.63
CA ASP A 219 21.68 12.03 -0.23
C ASP A 219 21.33 10.62 0.31
N PRO A 220 22.32 9.75 0.59
CA PRO A 220 22.09 8.41 1.13
C PRO A 220 21.43 8.43 2.51
N GLU A 221 21.63 9.48 3.32
CA GLU A 221 20.97 9.64 4.62
C GLU A 221 19.47 9.91 4.43
N ALA A 222 19.12 10.74 3.43
CA ALA A 222 17.72 11.02 3.08
C ALA A 222 17.02 9.77 2.55
N ILE A 223 17.68 8.99 1.68
CA ILE A 223 17.17 7.70 1.21
C ILE A 223 16.90 6.77 2.40
N ALA A 224 17.87 6.59 3.30
CA ALA A 224 17.73 5.71 4.45
C ALA A 224 16.57 6.14 5.37
N ALA A 225 16.40 7.45 5.58
CA ALA A 225 15.30 8.02 6.35
C ALA A 225 13.92 7.75 5.71
N LEU A 226 13.80 7.92 4.39
CA LEU A 226 12.56 7.68 3.65
C LEU A 226 12.20 6.19 3.62
N VAL A 227 13.19 5.32 3.38
CA VAL A 227 13.05 3.86 3.45
C VAL A 227 12.57 3.45 4.83
N HIS A 228 13.22 3.92 5.90
CA HIS A 228 12.81 3.60 7.28
C HIS A 228 11.41 4.12 7.61
N SER A 229 11.04 5.28 7.08
CA SER A 229 9.73 5.88 7.33
C SER A 229 8.59 5.12 6.65
N LEU A 230 8.81 4.61 5.43
CA LEU A 230 7.78 4.00 4.59
C LEU A 230 7.74 2.47 4.60
N ALA A 231 8.87 1.81 4.81
CA ALA A 231 8.95 0.37 4.80
C ALA A 231 8.00 -0.24 5.83
N SER A 232 7.19 -1.19 5.38
CA SER A 232 6.23 -1.92 6.20
C SER A 232 5.94 -3.28 5.56
N GLU A 233 5.14 -4.12 6.22
CA GLU A 233 4.74 -5.41 5.64
C GLU A 233 4.02 -5.27 4.28
N GLN A 234 3.43 -4.11 4.00
CA GLN A 234 2.58 -3.81 2.84
C GLN A 234 3.25 -2.91 1.80
N VAL A 235 4.40 -2.30 2.13
CA VAL A 235 5.12 -1.36 1.26
C VAL A 235 6.59 -1.74 1.20
N GLU A 236 7.04 -2.12 0.01
CA GLU A 236 8.45 -2.33 -0.31
C GLU A 236 9.03 -1.01 -0.83
N VAL A 237 10.20 -0.61 -0.32
CA VAL A 237 10.84 0.66 -0.69
C VAL A 237 12.22 0.37 -1.24
N VAL A 238 12.48 0.82 -2.46
CA VAL A 238 13.79 0.73 -3.13
C VAL A 238 14.37 2.14 -3.21
N GLY A 239 15.62 2.30 -2.80
CA GLY A 239 16.35 3.57 -2.89
C GLY A 239 17.29 3.61 -4.09
N LEU A 240 17.37 4.75 -4.75
CA LEU A 240 18.25 5.02 -5.88
C LEU A 240 18.99 6.34 -5.68
N GLY A 241 20.32 6.28 -5.59
CA GLY A 241 21.18 7.45 -5.36
C GLY A 241 21.56 8.23 -6.62
N ASP A 242 21.36 7.66 -7.81
CA ASP A 242 21.76 8.26 -9.08
C ASP A 242 20.57 8.36 -10.04
N ALA A 243 20.17 9.59 -10.35
CA ALA A 243 19.09 9.89 -11.26
C ALA A 243 19.30 9.35 -12.70
N HIS A 244 20.54 9.14 -13.14
CA HIS A 244 20.83 8.62 -14.48
C HIS A 244 20.39 7.15 -14.65
N GLN A 245 20.29 6.41 -13.55
CA GLN A 245 19.84 5.02 -13.53
C GLN A 245 18.32 4.88 -13.42
N LEU A 246 17.57 6.00 -13.34
CA LEU A 246 16.13 5.98 -13.10
C LEU A 246 15.38 5.10 -14.11
N MET A 247 15.68 5.23 -15.40
CA MET A 247 14.95 4.48 -16.43
C MET A 247 15.17 2.96 -16.35
N GLU A 248 16.37 2.53 -15.96
CA GLU A 248 16.71 1.13 -15.74
C GLU A 248 16.01 0.61 -14.47
N ALA A 249 16.11 1.34 -13.36
CA ALA A 249 15.45 1.02 -12.10
C ALA A 249 13.93 0.94 -12.23
N LEU A 250 13.30 1.82 -13.02
CA LEU A 250 11.87 1.76 -13.32
C LEU A 250 11.51 0.47 -14.07
N ALA A 251 12.30 0.10 -15.08
CA ALA A 251 12.07 -1.09 -15.88
C ALA A 251 12.24 -2.38 -15.06
N GLU A 252 13.23 -2.41 -14.15
CA GLU A 252 13.55 -3.53 -13.27
C GLU A 252 12.54 -3.68 -12.13
N HIS A 253 12.35 -2.63 -11.33
CA HIS A 253 11.57 -2.71 -10.09
C HIS A 253 10.08 -2.46 -10.28
N ARG A 254 9.66 -1.88 -11.41
CA ARG A 254 8.23 -1.63 -11.74
C ARG A 254 7.46 -1.07 -10.54
N PRO A 255 7.83 0.12 -10.04
CA PRO A 255 7.22 0.68 -8.85
C PRO A 255 5.78 1.13 -9.11
N ASP A 256 5.00 1.18 -8.04
CA ASP A 256 3.64 1.71 -7.99
C ASP A 256 3.59 3.22 -7.70
N LEU A 257 4.67 3.76 -7.14
CA LEU A 257 4.84 5.18 -6.85
C LEU A 257 6.33 5.56 -6.87
N LEU A 258 6.62 6.76 -7.36
CA LEU A 258 7.95 7.36 -7.34
C LEU A 258 7.99 8.54 -6.36
N LEU A 259 8.92 8.47 -5.40
CA LEU A 259 9.36 9.59 -4.58
C LEU A 259 10.63 10.16 -5.20
N LEU A 260 10.62 11.45 -5.49
CA LEU A 260 11.68 12.07 -6.27
C LEU A 260 12.10 13.38 -5.63
N ASP A 261 13.36 13.46 -5.21
CA ASP A 261 13.95 14.72 -4.82
C ASP A 261 14.07 15.65 -6.01
N VAL A 262 13.88 16.95 -5.76
CA VAL A 262 13.96 17.96 -6.81
C VAL A 262 15.38 18.49 -7.02
N GLN A 263 16.21 18.49 -5.98
CA GLN A 263 17.53 19.11 -5.97
C GLN A 263 18.63 18.04 -5.97
N MET A 264 18.87 17.45 -7.12
CA MET A 264 19.94 16.45 -7.30
C MET A 264 20.97 16.93 -8.34
N PRO A 265 22.23 16.44 -8.28
CA PRO A 265 23.20 16.63 -9.34
C PRO A 265 22.70 16.09 -10.70
N GLY A 266 22.84 16.91 -11.74
CA GLY A 266 22.40 16.55 -13.09
C GLY A 266 20.94 16.94 -13.34
N PRO A 267 20.08 16.02 -13.85
CA PRO A 267 18.69 16.34 -14.16
C PRO A 267 17.88 16.59 -12.87
N SER A 268 17.14 17.70 -12.83
CA SER A 268 16.31 18.01 -11.66
C SER A 268 15.11 17.05 -11.57
N GLY A 269 14.50 16.94 -10.39
CA GLY A 269 13.27 16.15 -10.23
C GLY A 269 12.12 16.63 -11.14
N PHE A 270 12.10 17.92 -11.50
CA PHE A 270 11.14 18.43 -12.47
C PHE A 270 11.41 17.93 -13.89
N ASP A 271 12.67 17.89 -14.31
CA ASP A 271 13.06 17.41 -15.65
C ASP A 271 12.72 15.93 -15.79
N LEU A 272 13.06 15.13 -14.77
CA LEU A 272 12.74 13.71 -14.70
C LEU A 272 11.22 13.49 -14.73
N CYS A 273 10.44 14.28 -13.98
CA CYS A 273 8.98 14.20 -14.02
C CYS A 273 8.44 14.47 -15.42
N ARG A 274 8.93 15.50 -16.14
CA ARG A 274 8.54 15.79 -17.53
C ARG A 274 8.91 14.64 -18.48
N ILE A 275 10.09 14.04 -18.31
CA ILE A 275 10.53 12.87 -19.08
C ILE A 275 9.54 11.71 -18.88
N LEU A 276 9.15 11.41 -17.63
CA LEU A 276 8.19 10.35 -17.32
C LEU A 276 6.83 10.62 -17.95
N ARG A 277 6.34 11.86 -17.92
CA ARG A 277 5.07 12.25 -18.56
C ARG A 277 5.10 12.18 -20.07
N SER A 278 6.26 12.34 -20.69
CA SER A 278 6.46 12.14 -22.14
C SER A 278 6.69 10.67 -22.53
N THR A 279 6.89 9.77 -21.56
CA THR A 279 7.20 8.36 -21.80
C THR A 279 5.94 7.50 -21.60
N PRO A 280 5.35 6.90 -22.67
CA PRO A 280 4.07 6.21 -22.57
C PRO A 280 3.99 5.05 -21.57
N ALA A 281 5.13 4.43 -21.23
CA ALA A 281 5.19 3.34 -20.25
C ALA A 281 5.07 3.82 -18.80
N TRP A 282 5.39 5.08 -18.51
CA TRP A 282 5.48 5.65 -17.16
C TRP A 282 4.58 6.88 -16.97
N GLN A 283 3.82 7.25 -18.00
CA GLN A 283 2.99 8.44 -18.02
C GLN A 283 2.00 8.49 -16.85
N GLU A 284 1.46 7.34 -16.46
CA GLU A 284 0.49 7.19 -15.36
C GLU A 284 1.13 6.85 -14.01
N LEU A 285 2.47 6.70 -13.92
CA LEU A 285 3.15 6.41 -12.66
C LEU A 285 2.96 7.60 -11.71
N PRO A 286 2.40 7.41 -10.51
CA PRO A 286 2.30 8.48 -9.52
C PRO A 286 3.68 9.00 -9.12
N VAL A 287 3.91 10.31 -9.22
CA VAL A 287 5.16 10.98 -8.84
C VAL A 287 4.88 11.98 -7.72
N LEU A 288 5.52 11.77 -6.57
CA LEU A 288 5.50 12.67 -5.42
C LEU A 288 6.86 13.34 -5.28
N LEU A 289 6.91 14.66 -5.48
CA LEU A 289 8.16 15.42 -5.40
C LEU A 289 8.51 15.77 -3.95
N ILE A 290 9.79 15.67 -3.59
CA ILE A 290 10.32 16.13 -2.31
C ILE A 290 11.20 17.35 -2.56
N THR A 291 11.02 18.42 -1.78
CA THR A 291 11.68 19.71 -2.05
C THR A 291 12.08 20.46 -0.79
N ALA A 292 13.19 21.20 -0.82
CA ALA A 292 13.55 22.16 0.22
C ALA A 292 12.83 23.51 0.10
N HIS A 293 12.12 23.78 -1.02
CA HIS A 293 11.51 25.08 -1.28
C HIS A 293 10.06 25.15 -0.82
N LEU A 294 9.75 26.24 -0.09
CA LEU A 294 8.41 26.61 0.34
C LEU A 294 7.95 27.83 -0.47
N GLY A 295 6.92 27.69 -1.31
CA GLY A 295 6.39 28.82 -2.08
C GLY A 295 5.40 28.44 -3.18
N LEU A 296 4.53 29.39 -3.56
CA LEU A 296 3.51 29.19 -4.61
C LEU A 296 4.14 28.90 -5.98
N GLU A 297 5.22 29.59 -6.34
CA GLU A 297 5.91 29.41 -7.61
C GLU A 297 6.43 27.97 -7.77
N PHE A 298 7.01 27.41 -6.70
CA PHE A 298 7.46 26.04 -6.69
C PHE A 298 6.30 25.05 -6.85
N ARG A 299 5.18 25.28 -6.17
CA ARG A 299 3.97 24.46 -6.30
C ARG A 299 3.46 24.46 -7.74
N LEU A 300 3.40 25.62 -8.36
CA LEU A 300 2.98 25.75 -9.76
C LEU A 300 3.94 25.01 -10.69
N ALA A 301 5.25 25.14 -10.47
CA ALA A 301 6.26 24.42 -11.26
C ALA A 301 6.13 22.89 -11.12
N ALA A 302 5.87 22.38 -9.90
CA ALA A 302 5.64 20.96 -9.65
C ALA A 302 4.44 20.42 -10.44
N PHE A 303 3.31 21.10 -10.39
CA PHE A 303 2.13 20.68 -11.15
C PHE A 303 2.34 20.82 -12.66
N GLN A 304 3.03 21.87 -13.12
CA GLN A 304 3.36 22.05 -14.54
C GLN A 304 4.33 20.98 -15.07
N ALA A 305 5.24 20.48 -14.22
CA ALA A 305 6.09 19.34 -14.57
C ALA A 305 5.32 18.02 -14.64
N GLY A 306 4.08 18.00 -14.11
CA GLY A 306 3.19 16.84 -14.11
C GLY A 306 3.28 15.99 -12.84
N ALA A 307 3.84 16.51 -11.75
CA ALA A 307 3.83 15.81 -10.47
C ALA A 307 2.40 15.67 -9.93
N ASP A 308 2.10 14.53 -9.30
CA ASP A 308 0.79 14.28 -8.70
C ASP A 308 0.61 15.04 -7.40
N ASP A 309 1.71 15.27 -6.68
CA ASP A 309 1.75 15.97 -5.41
C ASP A 309 3.21 16.31 -5.04
N TYR A 310 3.41 17.02 -3.93
CA TYR A 310 4.73 17.34 -3.40
C TYR A 310 4.74 17.40 -1.86
N ILE A 311 5.93 17.25 -1.27
CA ILE A 311 6.21 17.38 0.16
C ILE A 311 7.42 18.29 0.37
N SER A 312 7.33 19.22 1.31
CA SER A 312 8.45 20.06 1.72
C SER A 312 9.33 19.35 2.75
N LYS A 313 10.66 19.45 2.61
CA LYS A 313 11.65 19.09 3.61
C LYS A 313 11.58 20.11 4.77
N PRO A 314 11.69 19.67 6.05
CA PRO A 314 11.88 18.29 6.50
C PRO A 314 10.60 17.46 6.35
N VAL A 315 10.76 16.23 5.87
CA VAL A 315 9.65 15.31 5.62
C VAL A 315 9.19 14.69 6.94
N LEU A 316 7.96 14.99 7.35
CA LEU A 316 7.34 14.35 8.52
C LEU A 316 6.83 12.96 8.15
N LYS A 317 7.11 11.97 8.99
CA LYS A 317 6.80 10.55 8.75
C LYS A 317 5.30 10.31 8.53
N GLU A 318 4.46 10.94 9.35
CA GLU A 318 3.00 10.81 9.29
C GLU A 318 2.44 11.41 7.99
N GLU A 319 2.95 12.57 7.58
CA GLU A 319 2.55 13.22 6.33
C GLU A 319 2.97 12.38 5.11
N LEU A 320 4.21 11.90 5.09
CA LEU A 320 4.74 11.06 4.03
C LEU A 320 3.89 9.80 3.85
N ARG A 321 3.60 9.09 4.94
CA ARG A 321 2.78 7.87 4.92
C ARG A 321 1.37 8.16 4.38
N ALA A 322 0.72 9.20 4.89
CA ALA A 322 -0.65 9.54 4.47
C ALA A 322 -0.71 9.86 2.98
N ARG A 323 0.24 10.66 2.46
CA ARG A 323 0.29 11.02 1.04
C ARG A 323 0.61 9.84 0.14
N VAL A 324 1.60 9.02 0.51
CA VAL A 324 1.96 7.81 -0.25
C VAL A 324 0.78 6.83 -0.31
N GLN A 325 0.13 6.55 0.82
CA GLN A 325 -1.04 5.66 0.86
C GLN A 325 -2.19 6.18 -0.03
N ALA A 326 -2.53 7.46 0.07
CA ALA A 326 -3.59 8.06 -0.73
C ALA A 326 -3.30 7.97 -2.25
N ARG A 327 -2.04 8.10 -2.66
CA ARG A 327 -1.62 8.00 -4.07
C ARG A 327 -1.64 6.56 -4.57
N LEU A 328 -1.14 5.62 -3.76
CA LEU A 328 -1.19 4.18 -4.08
C LEU A 328 -2.62 3.68 -4.22
N GLU A 329 -3.52 4.06 -3.30
CA GLU A 329 -4.93 3.68 -3.36
C GLU A 329 -5.61 4.25 -4.62
N ARG A 330 -5.39 5.53 -4.92
CA ARG A 330 -5.94 6.16 -6.13
C ARG A 330 -5.42 5.51 -7.40
N ALA A 331 -4.13 5.19 -7.48
CA ALA A 331 -3.53 4.51 -8.63
C ALA A 331 -4.13 3.11 -8.81
N ARG A 332 -4.32 2.36 -7.72
CA ARG A 332 -4.97 1.05 -7.72
C ARG A 332 -6.39 1.13 -8.27
N LEU A 333 -7.20 2.04 -7.74
CA LEU A 333 -8.58 2.25 -8.18
C LEU A 333 -8.67 2.70 -9.65
N SER A 334 -7.71 3.51 -10.11
CA SER A 334 -7.62 3.94 -11.51
C SER A 334 -7.28 2.76 -12.44
N ARG A 335 -6.26 1.96 -12.08
CA ARG A 335 -5.87 0.75 -12.84
C ARG A 335 -7.00 -0.27 -12.92
N GLU A 336 -7.67 -0.55 -11.79
CA GLU A 336 -8.83 -1.45 -11.78
C GLU A 336 -9.93 -1.02 -12.77
N ARG A 337 -10.12 0.29 -12.97
CA ARG A 337 -11.12 0.85 -13.90
C ARG A 337 -10.62 0.94 -15.34
N ALA A 338 -9.33 1.23 -15.55
CA ALA A 338 -8.73 1.42 -16.86
C ALA A 338 -8.33 0.11 -17.54
N GLU A 339 -8.13 -0.96 -16.78
CA GLU A 339 -7.66 -2.25 -17.30
C GLU A 339 -8.79 -3.22 -17.65
N ARG A 340 -10.04 -2.91 -17.27
CA ARG A 340 -11.19 -3.79 -17.44
C ARG A 340 -12.25 -3.19 -18.36
N ASP A 341 -12.82 -4.04 -19.21
CA ASP A 341 -13.95 -3.70 -20.05
C ASP A 341 -15.18 -3.39 -19.18
N ALA A 342 -15.77 -2.21 -19.35
CA ALA A 342 -16.85 -1.72 -18.49
C ALA A 342 -18.11 -2.60 -18.56
N LEU A 343 -18.32 -3.30 -19.66
CA LEU A 343 -19.49 -4.14 -19.88
C LEU A 343 -19.32 -5.56 -19.33
N THR A 344 -18.14 -6.15 -19.51
CA THR A 344 -17.87 -7.56 -19.20
C THR A 344 -17.05 -7.78 -17.94
N GLY A 345 -16.33 -6.75 -17.47
CA GLY A 345 -15.42 -6.81 -16.33
C GLY A 345 -14.14 -7.61 -16.57
N LEU A 346 -13.93 -8.09 -17.80
CA LEU A 346 -12.72 -8.79 -18.24
C LEU A 346 -11.61 -7.80 -18.58
N LEU A 347 -10.36 -8.28 -18.63
CA LEU A 347 -9.23 -7.45 -19.05
C LEU A 347 -9.45 -6.91 -20.46
N LEU A 348 -9.17 -5.62 -20.63
CA LEU A 348 -9.03 -5.02 -21.95
C LEU A 348 -7.83 -5.61 -22.68
N ARG A 349 -7.87 -5.51 -24.01
CA ARG A 349 -6.86 -6.12 -24.90
C ARG A 349 -5.42 -5.75 -24.53
N ARG A 350 -5.15 -4.49 -24.19
CA ARG A 350 -3.78 -4.01 -23.92
C ARG A 350 -3.19 -4.65 -22.64
N PRO A 351 -3.84 -4.56 -21.46
CA PRO A 351 -3.42 -5.27 -20.25
C PRO A 351 -3.29 -6.79 -20.46
N PHE A 352 -4.21 -7.40 -21.21
CA PHE A 352 -4.15 -8.82 -21.54
C PHE A 352 -2.86 -9.19 -22.31
N ILE A 353 -2.51 -8.42 -23.35
CA ILE A 353 -1.31 -8.67 -24.15
C ILE A 353 -0.03 -8.47 -23.33
N GLU A 354 0.01 -7.47 -22.44
CA GLU A 354 1.15 -7.22 -21.55
C GLU A 354 1.34 -8.39 -20.55
N GLY A 355 0.26 -8.85 -19.91
CA GLY A 355 0.28 -10.03 -19.04
C GLY A 355 0.66 -11.31 -19.78
N LEU A 356 0.15 -11.51 -21.01
CA LEU A 356 0.50 -12.65 -21.85
C LEU A 356 2.01 -12.70 -22.17
N ARG A 357 2.63 -11.55 -22.47
CA ARG A 357 4.08 -11.47 -22.72
C ARG A 357 4.90 -11.88 -21.50
N ALA A 358 4.50 -11.42 -20.30
CA ALA A 358 5.16 -11.80 -19.05
C ALA A 358 5.07 -13.32 -18.81
N ARG A 359 3.88 -13.91 -18.97
CA ARG A 359 3.65 -15.36 -18.81
C ARG A 359 4.38 -16.20 -19.86
N LEU A 360 4.45 -15.75 -21.12
CA LEU A 360 5.25 -16.39 -22.16
C LEU A 360 6.73 -16.45 -21.79
N SER A 361 7.27 -15.32 -21.32
CA SER A 361 8.68 -15.24 -20.90
C SER A 361 8.98 -16.15 -19.71
N GLU A 362 8.09 -16.19 -18.72
CA GLU A 362 8.19 -17.11 -17.58
C GLU A 362 8.12 -18.59 -17.99
N ALA A 363 7.15 -18.93 -18.84
CA ALA A 363 6.95 -20.29 -19.35
C ALA A 363 8.17 -20.79 -20.14
N GLN A 364 8.80 -19.92 -20.94
CA GLN A 364 10.05 -20.23 -21.65
C GLN A 364 11.21 -20.51 -20.68
N ARG A 365 11.40 -19.65 -19.65
CA ARG A 365 12.47 -19.86 -18.66
C ARG A 365 12.29 -21.14 -17.86
N GLN A 366 11.05 -21.46 -17.48
CA GLN A 366 10.73 -22.63 -16.66
C GLN A 366 10.43 -23.90 -17.47
N GLN A 367 10.48 -23.82 -18.81
CA GLN A 367 10.09 -24.90 -19.72
C GLN A 367 8.69 -25.48 -19.44
N ARG A 368 7.73 -24.62 -19.09
CA ARG A 368 6.35 -25.02 -18.82
C ARG A 368 5.45 -24.78 -20.04
N PRO A 369 4.49 -25.67 -20.32
CA PRO A 369 3.53 -25.45 -21.40
C PRO A 369 2.56 -24.31 -21.05
N LEU A 370 2.30 -23.43 -22.02
CA LEU A 370 1.31 -22.35 -21.95
C LEU A 370 0.31 -22.52 -23.09
N ALA A 371 -0.99 -22.41 -22.78
CA ALA A 371 -2.07 -22.49 -23.77
C ALA A 371 -2.79 -21.15 -23.88
N LEU A 372 -3.15 -20.76 -25.11
CA LEU A 372 -3.93 -19.57 -25.43
C LEU A 372 -5.21 -20.00 -26.14
N CYS A 373 -6.36 -19.53 -25.66
CA CYS A 373 -7.67 -19.85 -26.23
C CYS A 373 -8.31 -18.59 -26.82
N PHE A 374 -8.81 -18.69 -28.05
CA PHE A 374 -9.65 -17.67 -28.69
C PHE A 374 -11.09 -18.15 -28.68
N LEU A 375 -11.98 -17.33 -28.12
CA LEU A 375 -13.39 -17.64 -27.94
C LEU A 375 -14.21 -16.62 -28.73
N ASP A 376 -15.13 -17.09 -29.56
CA ASP A 376 -16.10 -16.26 -30.26
C ASP A 376 -17.53 -16.66 -29.85
N VAL A 377 -18.44 -15.69 -29.80
CA VAL A 377 -19.84 -15.97 -29.42
C VAL A 377 -20.64 -16.25 -30.68
N ASP A 378 -21.00 -17.53 -30.85
CA ASP A 378 -21.74 -17.99 -32.01
C ASP A 378 -23.01 -17.17 -32.25
N HIS A 379 -23.16 -16.70 -33.49
CA HIS A 379 -24.34 -15.96 -33.96
C HIS A 379 -24.74 -14.73 -33.12
N PHE A 380 -23.80 -14.10 -32.41
CA PHE A 380 -24.10 -12.96 -31.53
C PHE A 380 -24.86 -11.82 -32.23
N LYS A 381 -24.55 -11.56 -33.50
CA LYS A 381 -25.28 -10.56 -34.31
C LYS A 381 -26.79 -10.84 -34.39
N ARG A 382 -27.21 -12.09 -34.52
CA ARG A 382 -28.65 -12.47 -34.54
C ARG A 382 -29.34 -12.20 -33.21
N VAL A 383 -28.60 -12.26 -32.10
CA VAL A 383 -29.14 -11.92 -30.77
C VAL A 383 -29.42 -10.42 -30.69
N ASN A 384 -28.48 -9.59 -31.15
CA ASN A 384 -28.66 -8.14 -31.24
C ASN A 384 -29.81 -7.75 -32.17
N ASP A 385 -29.85 -8.33 -33.37
CA ASP A 385 -30.85 -7.99 -34.38
C ASP A 385 -32.28 -8.38 -33.94
N ARG A 386 -32.43 -9.47 -33.16
CA ARG A 386 -33.73 -9.99 -32.73
C ARG A 386 -34.22 -9.42 -31.40
N TYR A 387 -33.32 -9.17 -30.46
CA TYR A 387 -33.67 -8.80 -29.08
C TYR A 387 -33.14 -7.43 -28.66
N GLY A 388 -32.46 -6.72 -29.58
CA GLY A 388 -31.85 -5.43 -29.35
C GLY A 388 -30.48 -5.50 -28.66
N HIS A 389 -29.71 -4.43 -28.81
CA HIS A 389 -28.34 -4.35 -28.27
C HIS A 389 -28.27 -4.52 -26.75
N LEU A 390 -29.25 -4.03 -25.98
CA LEU A 390 -29.30 -4.22 -24.52
C LEU A 390 -29.44 -5.69 -24.09
N ALA A 391 -29.97 -6.56 -24.96
CA ALA A 391 -30.02 -8.00 -24.71
C ALA A 391 -28.66 -8.65 -25.01
N GLY A 392 -27.98 -8.20 -26.08
CA GLY A 392 -26.60 -8.61 -26.37
C GLY A 392 -25.63 -8.20 -25.27
N ASP A 393 -25.75 -6.98 -24.76
CA ASP A 393 -24.95 -6.48 -23.63
C ASP A 393 -25.08 -7.39 -22.41
N ARG A 394 -26.31 -7.82 -22.07
CA ARG A 394 -26.56 -8.77 -20.98
C ARG A 394 -25.90 -10.13 -21.23
N VAL A 395 -25.87 -10.61 -22.47
CA VAL A 395 -25.17 -11.85 -22.85
C VAL A 395 -23.67 -11.68 -22.65
N LEU A 396 -23.07 -10.58 -23.13
CA LEU A 396 -21.64 -10.30 -22.97
C LEU A 396 -21.25 -10.13 -21.50
N THR A 397 -22.00 -9.37 -20.71
CA THR A 397 -21.76 -9.23 -19.26
C THR A 397 -21.78 -10.59 -18.56
N ARG A 398 -22.75 -11.45 -18.90
CA ARG A 398 -22.85 -12.78 -18.29
C ARG A 398 -21.72 -13.71 -18.73
N LEU A 399 -21.32 -13.64 -20.00
CA LEU A 399 -20.16 -14.37 -20.52
C LEU A 399 -18.87 -13.91 -19.84
N GLY A 400 -18.66 -12.60 -19.71
CA GLY A 400 -17.52 -12.03 -19.00
C GLY A 400 -17.39 -12.54 -17.58
N ARG A 401 -18.50 -12.50 -16.82
CA ARG A 401 -18.57 -13.09 -15.48
C ARG A 401 -18.28 -14.59 -15.47
N LEU A 402 -18.81 -15.34 -16.45
CA LEU A 402 -18.56 -16.79 -16.59
C LEU A 402 -17.08 -17.09 -16.82
N LEU A 403 -16.43 -16.34 -17.72
CA LEU A 403 -15.03 -16.52 -18.05
C LEU A 403 -14.15 -16.14 -16.85
N GLY A 404 -14.38 -14.98 -16.23
CA GLY A 404 -13.64 -14.55 -15.04
C GLY A 404 -13.81 -15.48 -13.83
N ALA A 405 -14.96 -16.15 -13.70
CA ALA A 405 -15.17 -17.12 -12.63
C ALA A 405 -14.56 -18.51 -12.91
N ARG A 406 -14.25 -18.85 -14.16
CA ARG A 406 -13.79 -20.19 -14.57
C ARG A 406 -12.32 -20.26 -14.93
N PHE A 407 -11.73 -19.14 -15.30
CA PHE A 407 -10.33 -19.02 -15.68
C PHE A 407 -9.67 -17.95 -14.80
N ARG A 408 -8.53 -18.32 -14.20
CA ARG A 408 -7.72 -17.45 -13.31
C ARG A 408 -6.82 -16.51 -14.08
#